data_AF-A0A2V5UKM7-F1
#
_entry.id   AF-A0A2V5UKM7-F1
#
_cell.length_a   1.000
_cell.length_b   1.000
_cell.length_c   1.000
_cell.angle_alpha   90.00
_cell.angle_beta   90.00
_cell.angle_gamma   90.00
#
_symmetry.space_group_name_H-M   'P 1'
#
loop_
_entity.id
_entity.type
_entity.pdbx_description
1 polymer ?
#
loop_
_entity_poly.entity_id
_entity_poly.type
_entity_poly.pdbx_seq_one_letter_code
_entity_poly.pdbx_strand_id
1 'polypeptide(L)'
;MAAEPTKIQDYAIIGNGRSAALISNRGSLDWLCWPRFDSPSIFGAILDAKIGGYWSIRPAGDSKIGRRYIDNTNVLETTFSTGSGKMVVTDFMPVTSEEEKKRRLWPEHEIIRQIHCQEGEIPVVIT
;
A
#
# COMPACT_ATOMS: atom_id res chain seq x y z
N MET A 1 10.23 -19.56 9.36
CA MET A 1 10.22 -18.64 10.52
C MET A 1 9.03 -17.72 10.36
N ALA A 2 8.18 -17.56 11.37
CA ALA A 2 7.11 -16.57 11.30
C ALA A 2 7.75 -15.19 11.18
N ALA A 3 7.34 -14.40 10.19
CA ALA A 3 7.83 -13.04 10.04
C ALA A 3 7.49 -12.25 11.33
N GLU A 4 8.45 -11.49 11.85
CA GLU A 4 8.17 -10.61 12.98
C GLU A 4 7.04 -9.62 12.61
N PRO A 5 6.08 -9.39 13.52
CA PRO A 5 5.00 -8.46 13.26
C PRO A 5 5.55 -7.05 13.04
N THR A 6 5.06 -6.36 12.01
CA THR A 6 5.40 -4.97 11.72
C THR A 6 5.00 -4.10 12.92
N LYS A 7 5.89 -3.20 13.36
CA LYS A 7 5.57 -2.29 14.46
C LYS A 7 4.53 -1.27 14.01
N ILE A 8 3.71 -0.79 14.93
CA ILE A 8 2.67 0.22 14.63
C ILE A 8 3.26 1.46 13.93
N GLN A 9 4.41 1.95 14.39
CA GLN A 9 5.11 3.11 13.79
C GLN A 9 5.59 2.88 12.34
N ASP A 10 5.71 1.63 11.92
CA ASP A 10 6.17 1.26 10.58
C ASP A 10 5.01 1.21 9.57
N TYR A 11 3.77 1.49 9.99
CA TYR A 11 2.63 1.64 9.10
C TYR A 11 2.40 3.08 8.65
N ALA A 12 1.90 3.22 7.44
CA ALA A 12 1.34 4.44 6.87
C ALA A 12 -0.11 4.17 6.45
N ILE A 13 -0.96 5.20 6.50
CA ILE A 13 -2.38 5.10 6.17
C ILE A 13 -2.67 5.73 4.80
N ILE A 14 -3.46 5.04 3.97
CA ILE A 14 -4.08 5.60 2.77
C ILE A 14 -5.60 5.45 2.87
N GLY A 15 -6.36 6.37 2.29
CA GLY A 15 -7.82 6.40 2.42
C GLY A 15 -8.49 7.33 1.41
N ASN A 16 -9.78 7.07 1.15
CA ASN A 16 -10.62 7.87 0.25
C ASN A 16 -11.85 8.49 0.95
N GLY A 17 -11.83 8.52 2.28
CA GLY A 17 -12.95 8.98 3.12
C GLY A 17 -14.08 7.96 3.30
N ARG A 18 -14.07 6.83 2.58
CA ARG A 18 -15.02 5.71 2.77
C ARG A 18 -14.39 4.52 3.48
N SER A 19 -13.12 4.26 3.21
CA SER A 19 -12.28 3.30 3.92
C SER A 19 -10.84 3.78 4.03
N ALA A 20 -10.00 3.00 4.72
CA ALA A 20 -8.56 3.19 4.80
C ALA A 20 -7.82 1.85 4.84
N ALA A 21 -6.59 1.84 4.31
CA ALA A 21 -5.67 0.73 4.36
C ALA A 21 -4.40 1.10 5.14
N LEU A 22 -3.80 0.12 5.82
CA LEU A 22 -2.49 0.26 6.46
C LEU A 22 -1.41 -0.41 5.61
N ILE A 23 -0.42 0.39 5.21
CA ILE A 23 0.72 -0.01 4.39
C ILE A 23 1.98 -0.05 5.27
N SER A 24 2.54 -1.24 5.47
CA SER A 24 3.84 -1.46 6.10
C SER A 24 4.95 -0.79 5.29
N ASN A 25 6.00 -0.31 5.96
CA ASN A 25 7.22 0.18 5.30
C ASN A 25 7.92 -0.87 4.42
N ARG A 26 7.57 -2.16 4.58
CA ARG A 26 8.02 -3.27 3.73
C ARG A 26 7.16 -3.48 2.48
N GLY A 27 6.22 -2.57 2.18
CA GLY A 27 5.37 -2.62 1.00
C GLY A 27 4.19 -3.60 1.12
N SER A 28 3.81 -3.99 2.34
CA SER A 28 2.67 -4.88 2.59
C SER A 28 1.43 -4.09 2.99
N LEU A 29 0.30 -4.38 2.38
CA LEU A 29 -1.02 -3.92 2.81
C LEU A 29 -1.56 -4.97 3.79
N ASP A 30 -1.55 -4.62 5.08
CA ASP A 30 -1.81 -5.57 6.17
C ASP A 30 -3.19 -5.37 6.82
N TRP A 31 -3.86 -4.27 6.51
CA TRP A 31 -5.20 -3.97 7.01
C TRP A 31 -6.04 -3.28 5.95
N LEU A 32 -7.27 -3.76 5.76
CA LEU A 32 -8.29 -3.11 4.94
C LEU A 32 -9.68 -3.67 5.26
N CYS A 33 -10.60 -2.81 5.68
CA CYS A 33 -12.03 -3.09 5.68
C CYS A 33 -12.65 -2.62 4.37
N TRP A 34 -13.50 -3.40 3.74
CA TRP A 34 -14.11 -3.02 2.46
C TRP A 34 -15.60 -3.39 2.45
N PRO A 35 -16.54 -2.51 2.03
CA PRO A 35 -16.37 -1.15 1.47
C PRO A 35 -16.26 0.02 2.42
N ARG A 36 -16.57 -0.19 3.68
CA ARG A 36 -16.63 0.88 4.67
C ARG A 36 -15.74 0.52 5.86
N PHE A 37 -15.42 1.50 6.69
CA PHE A 37 -14.64 1.29 7.91
C PHE A 37 -15.20 0.20 8.85
N ASP A 38 -16.51 0.04 8.89
CA ASP A 38 -17.25 -0.94 9.72
C ASP A 38 -17.52 -2.27 9.02
N SER A 39 -16.98 -2.47 7.81
CA SER A 39 -17.12 -3.74 7.09
C SER A 39 -16.13 -4.78 7.61
N PRO A 40 -16.37 -6.09 7.37
CA PRO A 40 -15.35 -7.11 7.62
C PRO A 40 -14.04 -6.80 6.91
N SER A 41 -12.92 -7.16 7.55
CA SER A 41 -11.58 -6.97 6.99
C SER A 41 -11.31 -7.98 5.87
N ILE A 42 -10.82 -7.51 4.72
CA ILE A 42 -10.22 -8.36 3.69
C ILE A 42 -8.80 -8.76 4.11
N PHE A 43 -8.06 -7.82 4.70
CA PHE A 43 -6.72 -8.04 5.24
C PHE A 43 -6.69 -7.67 6.71
N GLY A 44 -6.01 -8.49 7.50
CA GLY A 44 -5.97 -8.47 8.96
C GLY A 44 -4.63 -8.90 9.56
N ALA A 45 -3.55 -8.87 8.77
CA ALA A 45 -2.21 -9.29 9.20
C ALA A 45 -1.66 -8.50 10.40
N ILE A 46 -2.15 -7.27 10.64
CA ILE A 46 -1.83 -6.51 11.86
C ILE A 46 -2.38 -7.17 13.14
N LEU A 47 -3.47 -7.93 13.05
CA LEU A 47 -4.07 -8.67 14.16
C LEU A 47 -3.49 -10.08 14.27
N ASP A 48 -3.35 -10.76 13.14
CA ASP A 48 -2.74 -12.09 13.07
C ASP A 48 -1.97 -12.27 11.74
N ALA A 49 -0.64 -12.25 11.82
CA ALA A 49 0.23 -12.37 10.65
C ALA A 49 0.16 -13.73 9.94
N LYS A 50 -0.43 -14.77 10.55
CA LYS A 50 -0.53 -16.12 9.97
C LYS A 50 -1.81 -16.31 9.16
N ILE A 51 -2.93 -15.79 9.64
CA ILE A 51 -4.25 -16.03 9.03
C ILE A 51 -4.95 -14.76 8.54
N GLY A 52 -4.48 -13.59 8.95
CA GLY A 52 -5.12 -12.31 8.62
C GLY A 52 -5.01 -11.92 7.15
N GLY A 53 -4.09 -12.55 6.40
CA GLY A 53 -3.86 -12.23 4.99
C GLY A 53 -3.27 -10.83 4.78
N TYR A 54 -2.60 -10.65 3.64
CA TYR A 54 -2.00 -9.40 3.24
C TYR A 54 -1.87 -9.36 1.71
N TRP A 55 -1.55 -8.20 1.16
CA TRP A 55 -1.09 -8.06 -0.22
C TRP A 55 0.17 -7.23 -0.26
N SER A 56 1.26 -7.78 -0.79
CA SER A 56 2.59 -7.16 -0.73
C SER A 56 3.20 -6.92 -2.11
N ILE A 57 3.93 -5.81 -2.21
CA ILE A 57 4.79 -5.47 -3.34
C ILE A 57 6.11 -4.99 -2.76
N ARG A 58 7.20 -5.72 -3.01
CA ARG A 58 8.51 -5.42 -2.43
C ARG A 58 9.65 -5.94 -3.30
N PRO A 59 10.89 -5.45 -3.11
CA PRO A 59 12.06 -6.08 -3.71
C PRO A 59 12.24 -7.51 -3.19
N ALA A 60 12.84 -8.38 -4.01
CA ALA A 60 13.15 -9.76 -3.62
C ALA A 60 14.24 -9.84 -2.53
N GLY A 61 15.15 -8.86 -2.48
CA GLY A 61 16.25 -8.79 -1.52
C GLY A 61 16.14 -7.62 -0.53
N ASP A 62 17.16 -7.48 0.30
CA ASP A 62 17.25 -6.40 1.26
C ASP A 62 17.34 -5.03 0.58
N SER A 63 16.75 -4.03 1.22
CA SER A 63 16.72 -2.66 0.71
C SER A 63 16.74 -1.65 1.84
N LYS A 64 17.31 -0.47 1.56
CA LYS A 64 17.08 0.72 2.36
C LYS A 64 15.71 1.29 1.98
N ILE A 65 14.91 1.63 2.99
CA ILE A 65 13.54 2.07 2.81
C ILE A 65 13.45 3.57 3.13
N GLY A 66 12.85 4.33 2.22
CA GLY A 66 12.42 5.71 2.46
C GLY A 66 10.92 5.82 2.24
N ARG A 67 10.23 6.68 2.98
CA ARG A 67 8.80 6.93 2.81
C ARG A 67 8.47 8.41 2.90
N ARG A 68 7.48 8.82 2.12
CA ARG A 68 6.84 10.14 2.22
C ARG A 68 5.42 10.08 1.68
N TYR A 69 4.59 11.00 2.12
CA TYR A 69 3.40 11.35 1.36
C TYR A 69 3.79 12.39 0.30
N ILE A 70 3.15 12.33 -0.88
CA ILE A 70 3.26 13.42 -1.85
C ILE A 70 2.59 14.66 -1.26
N ASP A 71 3.27 15.81 -1.33
CA ASP A 71 2.86 17.06 -0.69
C ASP A 71 1.38 17.39 -0.90
N ASN A 72 0.70 17.69 0.21
CA ASN A 72 -0.73 18.02 0.25
C ASN A 72 -1.68 16.93 -0.29
N THR A 73 -1.26 15.66 -0.27
CA THR A 73 -2.10 14.52 -0.67
C THR A 73 -2.02 13.37 0.33
N ASN A 74 -2.96 12.43 0.23
CA ASN A 74 -2.87 11.13 0.91
C ASN A 74 -2.35 10.03 -0.03
N VAL A 75 -1.39 10.37 -0.91
CA VAL A 75 -0.69 9.43 -1.78
C VAL A 75 0.65 9.08 -1.16
N LEU A 76 0.87 7.79 -0.88
CA LEU A 76 2.08 7.30 -0.21
C LEU A 76 3.11 6.84 -1.24
N GLU A 77 4.34 7.35 -1.15
CA GLU A 77 5.49 6.81 -1.86
C GLU A 77 6.39 6.03 -0.89
N THR A 78 6.65 4.77 -1.20
CA THR A 78 7.68 3.95 -0.55
C THR A 78 8.81 3.70 -1.53
N THR A 79 9.98 4.24 -1.23
CA THR A 79 11.20 4.03 -2.01
C THR A 79 12.01 2.88 -1.42
N PHE A 80 12.41 1.96 -2.29
CA PHE A 80 13.33 0.87 -1.96
C PHE A 80 14.62 1.01 -2.76
N SER A 81 15.74 1.17 -2.06
CA SER A 81 17.08 1.19 -2.65
C SER A 81 17.80 -0.11 -2.35
N THR A 82 18.13 -0.86 -3.39
CA THR A 82 18.91 -2.12 -3.31
C THR A 82 20.35 -1.87 -3.79
N GLY A 83 21.19 -2.91 -3.78
CA GLY A 83 22.51 -2.82 -4.41
C GLY A 83 22.49 -2.72 -5.94
N SER A 84 21.38 -3.11 -6.60
CA SER A 84 21.26 -3.18 -8.07
C SER A 84 20.37 -2.11 -8.69
N GLY A 85 19.65 -1.32 -7.87
CA GLY A 85 18.74 -0.31 -8.38
C GLY A 85 17.86 0.31 -7.32
N LYS A 86 16.94 1.17 -7.78
CA LYS A 86 15.98 1.90 -6.96
C LYS A 86 14.58 1.83 -7.55
N MET A 87 13.59 1.45 -6.75
CA MET A 87 12.18 1.45 -7.14
C MET A 87 11.32 2.24 -6.16
N VAL A 88 10.21 2.76 -6.65
CA VAL A 88 9.18 3.43 -5.86
C VAL A 88 7.87 2.69 -6.04
N VAL A 89 7.20 2.40 -4.93
CA VAL A 89 5.81 1.95 -4.90
C VAL A 89 4.96 3.12 -4.45
N THR A 90 3.98 3.50 -5.28
CA THR A 90 3.03 4.57 -4.99
C THR A 90 1.67 3.96 -4.69
N ASP A 91 1.22 4.09 -3.44
CA ASP A 91 -0.02 3.53 -2.92
C ASP A 91 -1.04 4.63 -2.65
N PHE A 92 -2.26 4.50 -3.17
CA PHE A 92 -3.34 5.44 -2.89
C PHE A 92 -4.73 4.85 -3.17
N MET A 93 -5.75 5.48 -2.59
CA MET A 93 -7.15 5.25 -2.93
C MET A 93 -7.65 6.45 -3.72
N PRO A 94 -8.00 6.31 -5.01
CA PRO A 94 -8.41 7.44 -5.81
C PRO A 94 -9.74 8.03 -5.32
N VAL A 95 -9.80 9.35 -5.33
CA VAL A 95 -11.02 10.14 -5.09
C VAL A 95 -11.30 10.96 -6.34
N THR A 96 -12.57 11.05 -6.72
CA THR A 96 -13.05 11.85 -7.85
C THR A 96 -14.24 12.68 -7.37
N SER A 97 -14.56 13.77 -8.08
CA SER A 97 -15.71 14.59 -7.73
C SER A 97 -17.03 13.87 -8.02
N GLU A 98 -18.10 14.26 -7.32
CA GLU A 98 -19.42 13.69 -7.57
C GLU A 98 -19.93 14.03 -8.99
N GLU A 99 -19.51 15.17 -9.55
CA GLU A 99 -19.78 15.55 -10.93
C GLU A 99 -19.10 14.58 -11.92
N GLU A 100 -17.85 14.19 -11.67
CA GLU A 100 -17.12 13.24 -12.51
C GLU A 100 -17.71 11.83 -12.42
N LYS A 101 -18.14 11.38 -11.23
CA LYS A 101 -18.83 10.08 -11.05
C LYS A 101 -20.13 10.00 -11.83
N LYS A 102 -20.83 11.12 -12.03
CA LYS A 102 -22.05 11.16 -12.85
C LYS A 102 -21.76 11.09 -14.35
N ARG A 103 -20.57 11.52 -14.78
CA ARG A 103 -20.19 11.58 -16.20
C ARG A 103 -19.62 10.28 -16.75
N ARG A 104 -19.03 9.44 -15.90
CA ARG A 104 -18.43 8.14 -16.28
C ARG A 104 -18.68 7.11 -15.18
N LEU A 105 -18.77 5.85 -15.57
CA LEU A 105 -18.70 4.75 -14.60
C LEU A 105 -17.36 4.84 -13.87
N TRP A 106 -17.41 5.11 -12.57
CA TRP A 106 -16.24 5.22 -11.71
C TRP A 106 -16.20 4.02 -10.77
N PRO A 107 -15.03 3.39 -10.53
CA PRO A 107 -14.92 2.35 -9.54
C PRO A 107 -15.26 2.93 -8.17
N GLU A 108 -16.32 2.44 -7.52
CA GLU A 108 -16.68 2.92 -6.18
C GLU A 108 -15.59 2.62 -5.14
N HIS A 109 -14.78 1.63 -5.45
CA HIS A 109 -13.93 0.91 -4.53
C HIS A 109 -12.65 0.48 -5.27
N GLU A 110 -11.58 1.27 -5.10
CA GLU A 110 -10.29 0.98 -5.73
C GLU A 110 -9.10 1.32 -4.80
N ILE A 111 -8.07 0.49 -4.89
CA ILE A 111 -6.72 0.77 -4.37
C ILE A 111 -5.78 0.66 -5.55
N ILE A 112 -4.99 1.71 -5.79
CA ILE A 112 -3.96 1.71 -6.83
C ILE A 112 -2.61 1.58 -6.15
N ARG A 113 -1.84 0.59 -6.61
CA ARG A 113 -0.45 0.37 -6.20
C ARG A 113 0.41 0.35 -7.45
N GLN A 114 1.11 1.46 -7.70
CA GLN A 114 1.93 1.63 -8.91
C GLN A 114 3.40 1.38 -8.60
N ILE A 115 4.08 0.60 -9.44
CA ILE A 115 5.51 0.32 -9.31
C ILE A 115 6.27 1.10 -10.38
N HIS A 116 7.29 1.83 -9.97
CA HIS A 116 8.18 2.53 -10.88
C HIS A 116 9.64 2.21 -10.55
N CYS A 117 10.36 1.57 -11.48
CA CYS A 117 11.81 1.42 -11.38
C CYS A 117 12.46 2.74 -11.83
N GLN A 118 13.12 3.44 -10.92
CA GLN A 118 13.80 4.70 -11.21
C GLN A 118 15.18 4.47 -11.81
N GLU A 119 15.90 3.47 -11.32
CA GLU A 119 17.30 3.20 -11.66
C GLU A 119 17.58 1.70 -11.60
N GLY A 120 18.38 1.19 -12.54
CA GLY A 120 18.88 -0.18 -12.54
C GLY A 120 17.81 -1.24 -12.78
N GLU A 121 18.05 -2.42 -12.22
CA GLU A 121 17.14 -3.58 -12.31
C GLU A 121 16.85 -4.11 -10.91
N ILE A 122 15.56 -4.29 -10.60
CA ILE A 122 15.11 -4.80 -9.31
C ILE A 122 14.13 -5.94 -9.53
N PRO A 123 14.47 -7.17 -9.09
CA PRO A 123 13.50 -8.24 -8.98
C PRO A 123 12.44 -7.91 -7.93
N VAL A 124 11.16 -7.92 -8.33
CA VAL A 124 10.01 -7.62 -7.47
C VAL A 124 9.28 -8.90 -7.11
N VAL A 125 8.88 -9.02 -5.85
CA VAL A 125 7.97 -10.06 -5.36
C VAL A 125 6.61 -9.45 -5.10
N ILE A 126 5.57 -10.08 -5.65
CA ILE A 126 4.16 -9.75 -5.40
C ILE A 126 3.52 -10.99 -4.77
N THR A 127 2.83 -10.81 -3.65
CA THR A 127 2.15 -11.89 -2.91
C THR A 127 0.83 -11.40 -2.40
#